data_AF-A7T8Z7-F1
#
_entry.id   AF-A7T8Z7-F1
#
_cell.length_a   1.000
_cell.length_b   1.000
_cell.length_c   1.000
_cell.angle_alpha   90.00
_cell.angle_beta   90.00
_cell.angle_gamma   90.00
#
_symmetry.space_group_name_H-M   'P 1'
#
loop_
_entity.id
_entity.type
_entity.pdbx_description
1 polymer ?
#
loop_
_entity_poly.entity_id
_entity_poly.type
_entity_poly.pdbx_seq_one_letter_code
_entity_poly.pdbx_strand_id
1 'polypeptide(L)' 'DPCLSKPCANGGTCSPISSGSDYTCACAAGYTGKNCTADVDECSSSPCQNGASCIKKVGRYFCECSTAHVGKNCHKSKFF' A
#
# COMPACT_ATOMS: atom_id res chain seq x y z
N ASP A 1 -27.70 -11.03 0.61
CA ASP A 1 -26.24 -11.11 0.68
C ASP A 1 -25.67 -9.77 0.23
N PRO A 2 -24.97 -9.01 1.11
CA PRO A 2 -24.41 -7.71 0.80
C PRO A 2 -23.24 -7.73 -0.19
N CYS A 3 -22.64 -8.89 -0.47
CA CYS A 3 -21.53 -9.02 -1.42
C CYS A 3 -21.98 -9.17 -2.89
N LEU A 4 -23.28 -9.35 -3.15
CA LEU A 4 -23.82 -9.49 -4.53
C LEU A 4 -23.58 -8.26 -5.40
N SER A 5 -23.49 -7.06 -4.81
CA SER A 5 -23.19 -5.81 -5.52
C SER A 5 -21.69 -5.64 -5.83
N LYS A 6 -20.84 -6.59 -5.43
CA LYS A 6 -19.38 -6.55 -5.57
C LYS A 6 -18.78 -5.22 -5.06
N PRO A 7 -19.00 -4.87 -3.78
CA PRO A 7 -18.62 -3.56 -3.25
C PRO A 7 -17.10 -3.36 -3.10
N CYS A 8 -16.31 -4.44 -3.01
CA CYS A 8 -14.86 -4.37 -2.87
C CYS A 8 -14.18 -4.18 -4.23
N ALA A 9 -13.49 -3.06 -4.42
CA ALA A 9 -12.74 -2.73 -5.62
C ALA A 9 -11.32 -3.33 -5.60
N ASN A 10 -10.60 -3.19 -6.72
CA ASN A 10 -9.17 -3.47 -6.85
C ASN A 10 -8.73 -4.87 -6.36
N GLY A 11 -9.56 -5.88 -6.62
CA GLY A 11 -9.28 -7.26 -6.23
C GLY A 11 -9.48 -7.56 -4.74
N GLY A 12 -10.19 -6.70 -4.01
CA GLY A 12 -10.58 -6.98 -2.62
C GLY A 12 -11.60 -8.11 -2.52
N THR A 13 -11.51 -8.88 -1.43
CA THR A 13 -12.43 -9.99 -1.12
C THR A 13 -13.54 -9.51 -0.21
N CYS A 14 -14.80 -9.73 -0.59
CA CYS A 14 -15.97 -9.38 0.20
C CYS A 14 -16.37 -10.53 1.13
N SER A 15 -16.65 -10.22 2.39
CA SER A 15 -17.26 -11.14 3.35
C SER A 15 -18.45 -10.48 4.04
N PRO A 16 -19.63 -11.13 4.10
CA PRO A 16 -20.77 -10.63 4.86
C PRO A 16 -20.45 -10.65 6.36
N ILE A 17 -20.94 -9.66 7.11
CA ILE A 17 -20.79 -9.62 8.57
C ILE A 17 -22.04 -10.23 9.20
N SER A 18 -21.89 -11.01 10.28
CA SER A 18 -22.96 -11.82 10.90
C SER A 18 -24.21 -11.06 11.36
N SER A 19 -24.20 -9.72 11.34
CA SER A 19 -25.26 -8.85 11.84
C SER A 19 -25.97 -8.05 10.72
N GLY A 20 -26.34 -8.69 9.60
CA GLY A 20 -27.32 -8.14 8.64
C GLY A 20 -26.78 -7.78 7.25
N SER A 21 -27.23 -6.65 6.70
CA SER A 21 -26.95 -6.16 5.33
C SER A 21 -25.58 -5.49 5.16
N ASP A 22 -24.67 -5.65 6.11
CA ASP A 22 -23.34 -5.03 6.09
C ASP A 22 -22.24 -6.03 5.70
N TYR A 23 -21.12 -5.53 5.22
CA TYR A 23 -20.00 -6.32 4.69
C TYR A 23 -18.67 -5.74 5.13
N THR A 24 -17.64 -6.58 5.06
CA THR A 24 -16.24 -6.16 5.16
C THR A 24 -15.48 -6.53 3.89
N CYS A 25 -14.50 -5.71 3.54
CA CYS A 25 -13.60 -5.97 2.42
C CYS A 25 -12.19 -6.24 2.96
N ALA A 26 -11.63 -7.40 2.61
CA ALA A 26 -10.20 -7.65 2.73
C ALA A 26 -9.53 -7.11 1.46
N CYS A 27 -8.84 -5.97 1.58
CA CYS A 27 -8.21 -5.31 0.44
C CYS A 27 -6.95 -6.01 -0.04
N ALA A 28 -6.73 -6.00 -1.36
CA ALA A 28 -5.45 -6.40 -1.94
C ALA A 28 -4.33 -5.46 -1.48
N ALA A 29 -3.08 -5.95 -1.51
CA ALA A 29 -1.92 -5.15 -1.14
C ALA A 29 -1.86 -3.84 -1.96
N GLY A 30 -1.68 -2.72 -1.28
CA GLY A 30 -1.68 -1.38 -1.89
C GLY A 30 -3.01 -0.65 -1.88
N TYR A 31 -4.09 -1.27 -1.38
CA TYR A 31 -5.39 -0.62 -1.28
C TYR A 31 -5.93 -0.60 0.15
N THR A 32 -6.77 0.38 0.45
CA THR A 32 -7.35 0.60 1.77
C THR A 32 -8.75 1.23 1.68
N GLY A 33 -9.40 1.41 2.83
CA GLY A 33 -10.75 1.92 2.98
C GLY A 33 -11.82 0.83 2.90
N LYS A 34 -13.07 1.17 3.26
CA LYS A 34 -14.20 0.22 3.34
C LYS A 34 -14.39 -0.59 2.05
N ASN A 35 -14.14 0.04 0.90
CA ASN A 35 -14.37 -0.54 -0.43
C ASN A 35 -13.08 -0.82 -1.21
N CYS A 36 -11.90 -0.70 -0.58
CA CYS A 36 -10.60 -0.88 -1.26
C CYS A 36 -10.38 0.03 -2.46
N THR A 37 -10.99 1.22 -2.46
CA THR A 37 -10.87 2.21 -3.55
C THR A 37 -9.72 3.18 -3.33
N ALA A 38 -9.25 3.35 -2.10
CA ALA A 38 -8.14 4.23 -1.79
C ALA A 38 -6.81 3.49 -1.98
N ASP A 39 -5.85 4.14 -2.61
CA ASP A 39 -4.46 3.70 -2.71
C ASP A 39 -3.76 3.96 -1.37
N VAL A 40 -3.00 2.99 -0.88
CA VAL A 40 -2.14 3.17 0.29
C VAL A 40 -1.01 4.12 -0.10
N ASP A 41 -0.68 5.08 0.75
CA ASP A 41 0.53 5.89 0.57
C ASP A 41 1.70 5.21 1.26
N GLU A 42 2.46 4.40 0.50
CA GLU A 42 3.62 3.69 1.03
C GLU A 42 4.80 4.62 1.38
N CYS A 43 4.76 5.88 0.95
CA CYS A 43 5.76 6.89 1.28
C CYS A 43 5.43 7.69 2.55
N SER A 44 4.21 7.58 3.08
CA SER A 44 3.75 8.32 4.27
C SER A 44 4.63 8.14 5.52
N SER A 45 5.28 6.99 5.67
CA SER A 45 6.19 6.70 6.79
C SER A 45 7.63 7.16 6.55
N SER A 46 7.89 7.87 5.44
CA SER A 46 9.23 8.32 5.03
C SER A 46 10.27 7.20 5.04
N PRO A 47 10.06 6.10 4.30
CA PRO A 47 10.93 4.93 4.39
C PRO A 47 12.34 5.14 3.78
N CYS A 48 12.49 6.13 2.90
CA CYS A 48 13.74 6.42 2.20
C CYS A 48 14.67 7.30 3.05
N GLN A 49 15.93 6.88 3.19
CA GLN A 49 16.93 7.56 4.02
C GLN A 49 17.94 8.36 3.18
N ASN A 50 18.80 9.12 3.86
CA ASN A 50 19.94 9.82 3.24
C ASN A 50 19.55 10.76 2.08
N GLY A 51 18.42 11.43 2.23
CA GLY A 51 17.90 12.40 1.24
C GLY A 51 17.36 11.75 -0.05
N ALA A 52 17.11 10.43 -0.06
CA ALA A 52 16.53 9.76 -1.21
C ALA A 52 15.06 10.13 -1.42
N SER A 53 14.64 10.23 -2.68
CA SER A 53 13.25 10.52 -3.03
C SER A 53 12.40 9.24 -2.95
N CYS A 54 11.25 9.31 -2.28
CA CYS A 54 10.30 8.20 -2.24
C CYS A 54 9.31 8.29 -3.40
N ILE A 55 9.18 7.19 -4.14
CA ILE A 55 8.26 7.05 -5.27
C ILE A 55 7.20 6.02 -4.87
N LYS A 56 5.96 6.47 -4.69
CA LYS A 56 4.84 5.58 -4.40
C LYS A 56 4.50 4.71 -5.61
N LYS A 57 4.11 3.46 -5.37
CA LYS A 57 3.56 2.53 -6.36
C LYS A 57 2.52 1.68 -5.65
N VAL A 58 1.49 1.23 -6.37
CA VAL A 58 0.47 0.36 -5.78
C VAL A 58 1.12 -0.86 -5.10
N GLY A 59 0.98 -0.95 -3.78
CA GLY A 59 1.44 -2.06 -2.96
C GLY A 59 2.92 -2.05 -2.59
N ARG A 60 3.68 -1.01 -2.98
CA ARG A 60 5.12 -0.90 -2.71
C ARG A 60 5.66 0.51 -2.90
N TYR A 61 6.84 0.80 -2.36
CA TYR A 61 7.56 2.03 -2.69
C TYR A 61 8.91 1.70 -3.32
N PHE A 62 9.46 2.69 -4.01
CA PHE A 62 10.84 2.70 -4.46
C PHE A 62 11.55 3.96 -3.95
N CYS A 63 12.78 3.79 -3.48
CA CYS A 63 13.63 4.91 -3.12
C CYS A 63 14.61 5.19 -4.24
N GLU A 64 14.60 6.42 -4.76
CA GLU A 64 15.60 6.90 -5.69
C GLU A 64 16.83 7.35 -4.92
N CYS A 65 17.82 6.47 -4.82
CA CYS A 65 19.04 6.72 -4.06
C CYS A 65 19.96 7.71 -4.77
N SER A 66 20.65 8.54 -3.98
CA SER A 66 21.79 9.30 -4.46
C SER A 66 22.95 8.38 -4.88
N THR A 67 23.89 8.89 -5.67
CA THR A 67 25.01 8.11 -6.22
C THR A 67 25.85 7.40 -5.14
N ALA A 68 25.88 7.95 -3.92
CA ALA A 68 26.62 7.45 -2.77
C ALA A 68 25.93 6.35 -1.95
N HIS A 69 24.62 6.10 -2.12
CA HIS A 69 23.84 5.20 -1.24
C HIS A 69 23.19 4.05 -2.00
N VAL A 70 22.90 2.95 -1.29
CA VAL A 70 22.28 1.71 -1.79
C VAL A 70 21.36 1.06 -0.77
N GLY A 71 20.66 0.01 -1.23
CA GLY A 71 19.68 -0.75 -0.48
C GLY A 71 18.25 -0.26 -0.75
N LYS A 72 17.26 -1.07 -0.37
CA LYS A 72 15.83 -0.76 -0.59
C LYS A 72 15.42 0.64 -0.10
N ASN A 73 16.03 1.06 1.01
CA ASN A 73 15.72 2.32 1.69
C ASN A 73 16.86 3.34 1.56
N CYS A 74 17.86 3.09 0.72
CA CYS A 74 19.05 3.94 0.57
C CYS A 74 19.82 4.17 1.89
N HIS A 75 19.78 3.22 2.83
CA HIS A 75 20.39 3.35 4.16
C HIS A 75 21.88 3.02 4.19
N LYS A 76 22.39 2.30 3.18
CA LYS A 76 23.79 1.87 3.14
C LYS A 76 24.59 2.84 2.28
N SER A 77 25.79 3.22 2.74
CA SER A 77 26.76 3.91 1.90
C SER A 77 27.45 2.91 0.97
N LYS A 78 27.82 3.33 -0.23
CA LYS A 78 28.65 2.54 -1.17
C LYS A 78 30.14 2.61 -0.84
N PHE A 79 30.53 3.58 -0.01
CA PHE A 79 31.94 3.92 0.21
C PHE A 79 32.48 3.35 1.53
N PHE A 80 31.72 2.50 2.21
CA PHE A 80 32.09 1.82 3.46
C PHE A 80 31.59 0.38 3.46
#